data_AF-A0A4Q3MKP2-F1
#
_entry.id   AF-A0A4Q3MKP2-F1
#
_cell.length_a   1.000
_cell.length_b   1.000
_cell.length_c   1.000
_cell.angle_alpha   90.00
_cell.angle_beta   90.00
_cell.angle_gamma   90.00
#
_symmetry.space_group_name_H-M   'P 1'
#
loop_
_entity.id
_entity.type
_entity.pdbx_description
1 polymer ?
#
loop_
_entity_poly.entity_id
_entity_poly.type
_entity_poly.pdbx_seq_one_letter_code
_entity_poly.pdbx_strand_id
1 'polypeptide(L)' 'MKVFVTGGLGQIGSHVVEMLLARGDEVLTIDNLATGRREHLD' A
#
# COMPACT_ATOMS: atom_id res chain seq x y z
N MET A 1 -9.32 11.52 0.43
CA MET A 1 -10.27 10.49 0.92
C MET A 1 -9.51 9.57 1.88
N LYS A 2 -10.19 8.87 2.80
CA LYS A 2 -9.54 7.82 3.62
C LYS A 2 -9.71 6.46 2.93
N VAL A 3 -8.60 5.76 2.68
CA VAL A 3 -8.60 4.49 1.93
C VAL A 3 -7.88 3.42 2.74
N PHE A 4 -8.51 2.25 2.87
CA PHE A 4 -7.90 1.08 3.48
C PHE A 4 -7.53 0.06 2.40
N VAL A 5 -6.26 -0.31 2.34
CA VAL A 5 -5.72 -1.28 1.38
C VAL A 5 -5.18 -2.50 2.11
N THR A 6 -5.69 -3.69 1.81
CA THR A 6 -5.09 -4.95 2.29
C THR A 6 -4.03 -5.44 1.32
N GLY A 7 -2.90 -5.94 1.81
CA GLY A 7 -1.83 -6.44 0.94
C GLY A 7 -1.01 -5.33 0.28
N GLY A 8 -0.90 -4.16 0.93
CA GLY A 8 -0.25 -2.97 0.36
C GLY A 8 1.25 -3.11 0.13
N LEU A 9 1.89 -4.17 0.62
CA LEU A 9 3.30 -4.45 0.35
C LEU A 9 3.48 -5.51 -0.74
N GLY A 10 2.39 -6.01 -1.35
CA GLY A 10 2.43 -6.87 -2.54
C GLY A 10 2.69 -6.11 -3.84
N GLN A 11 2.85 -6.84 -4.95
CA GLN A 11 3.19 -6.24 -6.25
C GLN A 11 2.14 -5.24 -6.74
N ILE A 12 0.84 -5.56 -6.64
CA ILE A 12 -0.23 -4.63 -7.04
C ILE A 12 -0.52 -3.62 -5.92
N GLY A 13 -0.57 -4.09 -4.66
CA GLY A 13 -0.93 -3.26 -3.52
C GLY A 13 0.01 -2.06 -3.33
N SER A 14 1.31 -2.25 -3.50
CA SER A 14 2.32 -1.19 -3.39
C SER A 14 2.06 -0.06 -4.39
N HIS A 15 1.88 -0.39 -5.66
CA HIS A 15 1.60 0.59 -6.71
C HIS A 15 0.27 1.30 -6.47
N VAL A 16 -0.76 0.60 -5.99
CA VAL A 16 -2.05 1.21 -5.65
C VAL A 16 -1.88 2.19 -4.47
N VAL A 17 -1.14 1.82 -3.44
CA VAL A 17 -0.85 2.69 -2.29
C VAL A 17 -0.09 3.95 -2.76
N GLU A 18 0.96 3.80 -3.54
CA GLU A 18 1.72 4.93 -4.12
C GLU A 18 0.81 5.86 -4.94
N MET A 19 -0.03 5.31 -5.81
CA MET A 19 -0.96 6.10 -6.63
C MET A 19 -1.98 6.87 -5.78
N LEU A 20 -2.52 6.25 -4.73
CA LEU A 20 -3.48 6.89 -3.82
C LEU A 20 -2.82 8.00 -3.01
N LEU A 21 -1.61 7.75 -2.50
CA LEU A 21 -0.82 8.76 -1.80
C LEU A 21 -0.49 9.94 -2.73
N ALA A 22 -0.06 9.68 -3.97
CA ALA A 22 0.22 10.71 -4.96
C ALA A 22 -1.02 11.55 -5.35
N ARG A 23 -2.22 10.96 -5.25
CA ARG A 23 -3.50 11.68 -5.41
C ARG A 23 -3.85 12.58 -4.23
N GLY A 24 -3.16 12.44 -3.09
CA GLY A 24 -3.43 13.18 -1.85
C GLY A 24 -4.42 12.50 -0.91
N ASP A 25 -4.60 11.18 -1.04
CA ASP A 25 -5.43 10.42 -0.11
C ASP A 25 -4.68 10.03 1.17
N GLU A 26 -5.44 9.84 2.25
CA GLU A 26 -4.94 9.26 3.49
C GLU A 26 -5.10 7.74 3.38
N VAL A 27 -3.99 7.02 3.33
CA VAL A 27 -3.98 5.57 3.09
C VAL A 27 -3.52 4.83 4.34
N LEU A 28 -4.32 3.85 4.77
CA LEU A 28 -3.93 2.85 5.76
C LEU A 28 -3.76 1.51 5.03
N THR A 29 -2.68 0.79 5.30
CA THR A 29 -2.53 -0.58 4.78
C THR A 29 -2.19 -1.58 5.87
N ILE A 30 -2.65 -2.81 5.68
CA ILE A 30 -2.24 -3.98 6.47
C ILE A 30 -1.71 -5.04 5.53
N ASP A 31 -0.57 -5.64 5.88
CA ASP A 31 0.07 -6.69 5.11
C ASP A 31 0.74 -7.67 6.07
N ASN A 32 0.63 -8.97 5.81
CA ASN A 32 1.22 -10.02 6.64
C ASN A 32 2.60 -10.47 6.13
N LEU A 33 3.10 -9.88 5.04
CA LEU A 33 4.36 -10.18 4.39
C LEU A 33 4.50 -11.62 3.86
N ALA A 34 3.39 -12.33 3.59
CA ALA A 34 3.47 -13.66 2.99
C ALA A 34 4.08 -13.64 1.58
N THR A 35 3.76 -12.60 0.80
CA THR A 35 4.38 -12.28 -0.51
C THR A 35 4.82 -10.82 -0.62
N GLY A 36 4.52 -10.01 0.39
CA GLY A 36 4.90 -8.60 0.43
C GLY A 36 6.39 -8.39 0.69
N ARG A 37 6.93 -7.28 0.19
CA ARG A 37 8.34 -6.92 0.39
C ARG A 37 8.46 -5.63 1.19
N ARG A 38 9.35 -5.64 2.18
CA ARG A 38 9.60 -4.49 3.07
C ARG A 38 10.17 -3.27 2.35
N GLU A 39 10.79 -3.47 1.18
CA GLU A 39 11.27 -2.38 0.31
C GLU A 39 10.15 -1.43 -0.15
N HIS A 40 8.87 -1.86 -0.10
CA HIS A 40 7.72 -1.01 -0.41
C HIS A 40 7.28 -0.10 0.77
N LEU A 41 8.07 0.00 1.85
CA LEU A 41 7.83 0.92 2.98
C LEU A 41 8.63 2.23 2.90
N ASP A 42 9.66 2.27 2.05
CA ASP A 42 10.54 3.44 1.86
C ASP A 42 9.89 4.48 0.94
#